data_AF-A0A372Q4G7-F1
#
_entry.id   AF-A0A372Q4G7-F1
#
_cell.length_a   1.000
_cell.length_b   1.000
_cell.length_c   1.000
_cell.angle_alpha   90.00
_cell.angle_beta   90.00
_cell.angle_gamma   90.00
#
_symmetry.space_group_name_H-M   'P 1'
#
loop_
_entity.id
_entity.type
_entity.pdbx_description
1 polymer ?
#
loop_
_entity_poly.entity_id
_entity_poly.type
_entity_poly.pdbx_seq_one_letter_code
_entity_poly.pdbx_strand_id
1 'polypeptide(L)'
;MSKSKEYITTLISPGKIKIGQGVCSSLTEAINTCYEKVFHSNAKFSGPQVKGFDNSNIIQQLLDDIIFRPYMISLGKLNIIVLGMGKSKKPERNYAGEGYKSIFQSHYNGVKSAFIQEIEDEECVVQIYTNDTLIKTYNAIDPNEVWLCIGRLPNYSGKKFLG
;
A
#
# COMPACT_ATOMS: atom_id res chain seq x y z
N MET A 1 -21.03 28.58 -13.52
CA MET A 1 -20.12 27.58 -14.10
C MET A 1 -19.02 27.31 -13.08
N SER A 2 -18.89 26.03 -12.68
CA SER A 2 -17.91 25.40 -11.79
C SER A 2 -17.65 25.98 -10.39
N LYS A 3 -18.34 25.42 -9.39
CA LYS A 3 -17.82 25.22 -8.04
C LYS A 3 -17.71 23.70 -7.79
N SER A 4 -16.72 23.06 -8.39
CA SER A 4 -16.28 21.72 -8.02
C SER A 4 -14.84 21.79 -7.48
N LYS A 5 -14.69 22.42 -6.32
CA LYS A 5 -13.46 22.38 -5.53
C LYS A 5 -13.81 21.85 -4.14
N GLU A 6 -13.76 20.54 -4.02
CA GLU A 6 -13.38 19.76 -2.83
C GLU A 6 -13.60 18.28 -3.17
N TYR A 7 -12.77 17.75 -4.08
CA TYR A 7 -12.58 16.31 -4.16
C TYR A 7 -11.76 15.93 -2.94
N ILE A 8 -12.44 15.34 -1.96
CA ILE A 8 -11.83 14.83 -0.73
C ILE A 8 -10.84 13.73 -1.12
N THR A 9 -9.57 14.09 -1.12
CA THR A 9 -8.44 13.15 -1.08
C THR A 9 -8.59 12.30 0.18
N THR A 10 -9.00 11.05 0.03
CA THR A 10 -8.76 10.02 1.05
C THR A 10 -8.47 8.70 0.33
N LEU A 11 -7.35 8.70 -0.39
CA LEU A 11 -6.59 7.49 -0.59
C LEU A 11 -5.66 7.36 0.62
N ILE A 12 -5.94 6.34 1.43
CA ILE A 12 -5.04 5.83 2.49
C ILE A 12 -4.71 6.87 3.59
N SER A 13 -5.73 7.26 4.35
CA SER A 13 -5.55 7.65 5.74
C SER A 13 -6.73 7.06 6.53
N PRO A 14 -6.56 6.56 7.76
CA PRO A 14 -7.69 6.19 8.62
C PRO A 14 -8.43 7.47 9.02
N GLY A 15 -9.24 7.98 8.09
CA GLY A 15 -10.04 9.19 8.26
C GLY A 15 -11.24 8.88 9.14
N LYS A 16 -11.21 9.41 10.37
CA LYS A 16 -12.32 9.44 11.31
C LYS A 16 -13.58 10.05 10.66
N ILE A 17 -14.69 9.32 10.61
CA ILE A 17 -15.98 9.79 10.05
C ILE A 17 -16.88 10.21 11.22
N LYS A 18 -17.37 11.45 11.24
CA LYS A 18 -18.28 11.93 12.29
C LYS A 18 -19.74 11.60 11.96
N ILE A 19 -20.46 11.00 12.91
CA ILE A 19 -21.92 10.80 12.85
C ILE A 19 -22.53 11.29 14.17
N GLY A 20 -23.27 12.40 14.12
CA GLY A 20 -23.76 13.08 15.32
C GLY A 20 -22.60 13.53 16.20
N GLN A 21 -22.59 13.11 17.47
CA GLN A 21 -21.49 13.38 18.42
C GLN A 21 -20.39 12.30 18.43
N GLY A 22 -20.58 11.19 17.71
CA GLY A 22 -19.65 10.05 17.69
C GLY A 22 -18.66 10.11 16.52
N VAL A 23 -17.48 9.54 16.73
CA VAL A 23 -16.45 9.38 15.70
C VAL A 23 -16.32 7.89 15.36
N CYS A 24 -16.61 7.51 14.12
CA CYS A 24 -16.42 6.17 13.60
C CYS A 24 -15.04 6.02 12.97
N SER A 25 -14.43 4.85 13.13
CA SER A 25 -13.11 4.49 12.60
C SER A 25 -13.14 4.02 11.14
N SER A 26 -14.32 3.66 10.64
CA SER A 26 -14.50 3.23 9.25
C SER A 26 -15.88 3.59 8.70
N LEU A 27 -16.02 3.56 7.38
CA LEU A 27 -17.30 3.75 6.71
C LEU A 27 -18.31 2.64 7.03
N THR A 28 -17.84 1.40 7.12
CA THR A 28 -18.64 0.25 7.53
C THR A 28 -19.23 0.48 8.91
N GLU A 29 -18.42 0.93 9.87
CA GLU A 29 -18.88 1.25 11.22
C GLU A 29 -19.90 2.39 11.19
N ALA A 30 -19.57 3.48 10.49
CA ALA A 30 -20.45 4.64 10.34
C ALA A 30 -21.85 4.29 9.81
N ILE A 31 -21.92 3.56 8.69
CA ILE A 31 -23.21 3.17 8.08
C ILE A 31 -24.00 2.29 9.04
N ASN A 32 -23.37 1.26 9.61
CA ASN A 32 -24.06 0.34 10.50
C ASN A 32 -24.55 1.02 11.78
N THR A 33 -23.77 1.92 12.37
CA THR A 33 -24.20 2.71 13.54
C THR A 33 -25.37 3.62 13.20
N CYS A 34 -25.38 4.26 12.02
CA CYS A 34 -26.48 5.11 11.59
C CYS A 34 -27.75 4.28 11.35
N TYR A 35 -27.62 3.14 10.66
CA TYR A 35 -28.73 2.27 10.32
C TYR A 35 -29.41 1.69 11.57
N GLU A 36 -28.61 1.26 12.54
CA GLU A 36 -29.10 0.77 13.84
C GLU A 36 -29.85 1.88 14.60
N LYS A 37 -29.34 3.12 14.60
CA LYS A 37 -29.98 4.25 15.29
C LYS A 37 -31.31 4.68 14.66
N VAL A 38 -31.40 4.66 13.32
CA VAL A 38 -32.59 5.15 12.60
C VAL A 38 -33.66 4.08 12.50
N PHE A 39 -33.27 2.82 12.26
CA PHE A 39 -34.20 1.74 11.95
C PHE A 39 -34.32 0.69 13.06
N HIS A 40 -33.55 0.82 14.16
CA HIS A 40 -33.53 -0.15 15.26
C HIS A 40 -33.30 -1.60 14.80
N SER A 41 -32.47 -1.77 13.76
CA SER A 41 -32.18 -3.04 13.12
C SER A 41 -30.72 -3.45 13.30
N ASN A 42 -30.49 -4.75 13.42
CA ASN A 42 -29.16 -5.36 13.50
C ASN A 42 -28.57 -5.72 12.12
N ALA A 43 -29.23 -5.31 11.03
CA ALA A 43 -28.71 -5.51 9.68
C ALA A 43 -27.30 -4.92 9.54
N LYS A 44 -26.40 -5.66 8.88
CA LYS A 44 -25.01 -5.23 8.65
C LYS A 44 -24.75 -5.00 7.17
N PHE A 45 -24.15 -3.86 6.86
CA PHE A 45 -23.78 -3.43 5.53
C PHE A 45 -22.27 -3.23 5.44
N SER A 46 -21.69 -3.61 4.31
CA SER A 46 -20.29 -3.34 4.00
C SER A 46 -20.14 -1.92 3.47
N GLY A 47 -19.31 -1.09 4.11
CA GLY A 47 -19.07 0.28 3.67
C GLY A 47 -18.59 0.38 2.21
N PRO A 48 -17.59 -0.42 1.78
CA PRO A 48 -17.19 -0.47 0.38
C PRO A 48 -18.33 -0.82 -0.59
N GLN A 49 -19.17 -1.80 -0.26
CA GLN A 49 -20.30 -2.18 -1.12
C GLN A 49 -21.35 -1.07 -1.20
N VAL A 50 -21.65 -0.39 -0.08
CA VAL A 50 -22.55 0.77 -0.09
C VAL A 50 -21.98 1.92 -0.92
N LYS A 51 -20.65 2.07 -0.97
CA LYS A 51 -19.96 3.00 -1.90
C LYS A 51 -19.88 2.50 -3.35
N GLY A 52 -20.41 1.31 -3.64
CA GLY A 52 -20.37 0.71 -4.97
C GLY A 52 -18.98 0.30 -5.42
N PHE A 53 -18.08 -0.05 -4.49
CA PHE A 53 -16.73 -0.55 -4.82
C PHE A 53 -16.74 -1.98 -5.40
N ASP A 54 -17.92 -2.57 -5.55
CA ASP A 54 -18.23 -3.79 -6.29
C ASP A 54 -18.87 -3.49 -7.67
N ASN A 55 -19.23 -2.24 -7.94
CA ASN A 55 -19.81 -1.84 -9.22
C ASN A 55 -18.71 -1.55 -10.25
N SER A 56 -18.70 -2.31 -11.34
CA SER A 56 -17.68 -2.20 -12.39
C SER A 56 -17.60 -0.81 -13.03
N ASN A 57 -18.72 -0.11 -13.20
CA ASN A 57 -18.73 1.24 -13.79
C ASN A 57 -18.08 2.26 -12.83
N ILE A 58 -18.37 2.15 -11.53
CA ILE A 58 -17.74 3.02 -10.51
C ILE A 58 -16.25 2.72 -10.43
N ILE A 59 -15.86 1.45 -10.42
CA ILE A 59 -14.45 1.05 -10.44
C ILE A 59 -13.76 1.61 -11.69
N GLN A 60 -14.35 1.47 -12.88
CA GLN A 60 -13.76 2.01 -14.11
C GLN A 60 -13.57 3.52 -14.05
N GLN A 61 -14.56 4.28 -13.60
CA GLN A 61 -14.45 5.73 -13.43
C GLN A 61 -13.36 6.11 -12.42
N LEU A 62 -13.25 5.38 -11.30
CA LEU A 62 -12.19 5.61 -10.31
C LEU A 62 -10.79 5.29 -10.85
N LEU A 63 -10.69 4.44 -11.88
CA LEU A 63 -9.43 4.01 -12.48
C LEU A 63 -9.09 4.75 -13.79
N ASP A 64 -9.96 5.64 -14.29
CA ASP A 64 -9.87 6.23 -15.64
C ASP A 64 -8.61 7.10 -15.81
N ASP A 65 -8.23 7.85 -14.77
CA ASP A 65 -7.03 8.71 -14.75
C ASP A 65 -5.84 8.09 -14.00
N ILE A 66 -5.91 6.82 -13.62
CA ILE A 66 -4.84 6.16 -12.87
C ILE A 66 -3.76 5.64 -13.82
N ILE A 67 -2.63 6.36 -13.85
CA ILE A 67 -1.47 6.07 -14.70
C ILE A 67 -0.77 4.76 -14.29
N PHE A 68 -0.90 4.34 -13.03
CA PHE A 68 -0.31 3.10 -12.52
C PHE A 68 -1.24 2.40 -11.54
N ARG A 69 -1.49 1.10 -11.78
CA ARG A 69 -2.26 0.25 -10.87
C ARG A 69 -1.29 -0.65 -10.12
N PRO A 70 -1.31 -0.63 -8.78
CA PRO A 70 -0.53 -1.58 -8.01
C PRO A 70 -0.86 -3.01 -8.41
N TYR A 71 0.19 -3.83 -8.50
CA TYR A 71 0.06 -5.25 -8.82
C TYR A 71 0.94 -6.06 -7.89
N MET A 72 0.59 -7.34 -7.77
CA MET A 72 1.29 -8.27 -6.90
C MET A 72 2.15 -9.21 -7.74
N ILE A 73 3.40 -9.39 -7.33
CA ILE A 73 4.31 -10.43 -7.83
C ILE A 73 4.57 -11.43 -6.72
N SER A 74 4.63 -12.71 -7.08
CA SER A 74 4.92 -13.80 -6.14
C SER A 74 6.38 -14.20 -6.26
N LEU A 75 7.11 -14.10 -5.15
CA LEU A 75 8.49 -14.55 -5.02
C LEU A 75 8.55 -15.67 -3.96
N GLY A 76 8.37 -16.90 -4.41
CA GLY A 76 8.22 -18.06 -3.53
C GLY A 76 7.00 -17.91 -2.62
N LYS A 77 7.23 -17.76 -1.31
CA LYS A 77 6.16 -17.53 -0.30
C LYS A 77 5.88 -16.04 -0.05
N LEU A 78 6.64 -15.15 -0.67
CA LEU A 78 6.46 -13.70 -0.51
C LEU A 78 5.52 -13.17 -1.58
N ASN A 79 4.61 -12.31 -1.14
CA ASN A 79 3.75 -11.52 -2.01
C ASN A 79 4.26 -10.08 -1.96
N ILE A 80 4.87 -9.63 -3.05
CA ILE A 80 5.40 -8.27 -3.18
C ILE A 80 4.38 -7.45 -3.97
N ILE A 81 3.94 -6.35 -3.37
CA ILE A 81 3.03 -5.40 -4.00
C ILE A 81 3.88 -4.27 -4.57
N VAL A 82 3.88 -4.12 -5.89
CA VAL A 82 4.55 -3.02 -6.58
C VAL A 82 3.59 -1.84 -6.63
N LEU A 83 4.03 -0.70 -6.08
CA LEU A 83 3.28 0.55 -5.94
C LEU A 83 3.76 1.63 -6.92
N GLY A 84 4.97 1.49 -7.47
CA GLY A 84 5.53 2.33 -8.52
C GLY A 84 6.59 1.56 -9.28
N MET A 85 6.68 1.76 -10.61
CA MET A 85 7.60 0.97 -11.43
C MET A 85 9.00 1.56 -11.53
N GLY A 86 9.18 2.87 -11.72
CA GLY A 86 10.47 3.54 -11.95
C GLY A 86 11.42 2.83 -12.93
N LYS A 87 11.73 3.40 -14.10
CA LYS A 87 12.51 2.68 -15.13
C LYS A 87 13.93 3.18 -15.22
N SER A 88 14.89 2.26 -15.35
CA SER A 88 16.29 2.55 -15.65
C SER A 88 16.82 1.66 -16.78
N LYS A 89 18.05 1.93 -17.22
CA LYS A 89 18.79 1.07 -18.16
C LYS A 89 19.72 0.07 -17.44
N LYS A 90 19.46 -0.21 -16.16
CA LYS A 90 20.33 -0.97 -15.26
C LYS A 90 19.82 -2.42 -15.09
N PRO A 91 20.31 -3.40 -15.86
CA PRO A 91 19.87 -4.80 -15.76
C PRO A 91 20.18 -5.43 -14.39
N GLU A 92 21.20 -4.94 -13.68
CA GLU A 92 21.54 -5.33 -12.31
C GLU A 92 20.42 -5.02 -11.30
N ARG A 93 19.56 -4.04 -11.62
CA ARG A 93 18.36 -3.66 -10.86
C ARG A 93 17.07 -4.20 -11.45
N ASN A 94 17.13 -5.22 -12.33
CA ASN A 94 15.98 -5.65 -13.13
C ASN A 94 15.29 -4.48 -13.87
N TYR A 95 16.09 -3.49 -14.32
CA TYR A 95 15.61 -2.26 -14.97
C TYR A 95 14.75 -1.34 -14.10
N ALA A 96 14.69 -1.60 -12.79
CA ALA A 96 14.09 -0.68 -11.84
C ALA A 96 15.01 0.56 -11.67
N GLY A 97 14.38 1.71 -11.51
CA GLY A 97 14.99 3.03 -11.40
C GLY A 97 14.20 3.92 -10.48
N GLU A 98 14.55 5.20 -10.48
CA GLU A 98 13.90 6.20 -9.63
C GLU A 98 12.37 6.18 -9.77
N GLY A 99 11.67 6.19 -8.64
CA GLY A 99 10.21 6.03 -8.57
C GLY A 99 9.74 4.58 -8.53
N TYR A 100 10.64 3.59 -8.48
CA TYR A 100 10.27 2.23 -8.10
C TYR A 100 9.88 2.22 -6.62
N LYS A 101 8.76 1.58 -6.30
CA LYS A 101 8.29 1.40 -4.93
C LYS A 101 7.58 0.08 -4.79
N SER A 102 7.90 -0.68 -3.75
CA SER A 102 7.21 -1.92 -3.43
C SER A 102 7.11 -2.16 -1.94
N ILE A 103 6.18 -3.02 -1.55
CA ILE A 103 5.99 -3.43 -0.16
C ILE A 103 5.73 -4.93 -0.07
N PHE A 104 6.28 -5.57 0.95
CA PHE A 104 5.90 -6.92 1.33
C PHE A 104 6.02 -7.16 2.83
N GLN A 105 5.38 -8.22 3.32
CA GLN A 105 5.44 -8.60 4.73
C GLN A 105 6.33 -9.82 4.92
N SER A 106 7.24 -9.75 5.89
CA SER A 106 8.08 -10.87 6.31
C SER A 106 8.48 -10.72 7.78
N HIS A 107 9.10 -11.75 8.36
CA HIS A 107 9.60 -11.66 9.73
C HIS A 107 10.95 -10.94 9.76
N TYR A 108 11.05 -9.93 10.62
CA TYR A 108 12.30 -9.27 10.99
C TYR A 108 12.51 -9.44 12.49
N ASN A 109 13.62 -10.06 12.89
CA ASN A 109 13.92 -10.40 14.29
C ASN A 109 12.76 -11.10 15.03
N GLY A 110 12.07 -12.01 14.34
CA GLY A 110 10.97 -12.80 14.90
C GLY A 110 9.60 -12.11 14.89
N VAL A 111 9.51 -10.84 14.48
CA VAL A 111 8.26 -10.09 14.43
C VAL A 111 7.83 -9.84 12.99
N LYS A 112 6.55 -10.04 12.70
CA LYS A 112 5.99 -9.72 11.38
C LYS A 112 6.10 -8.22 11.13
N SER A 113 6.80 -7.87 10.04
CA SER A 113 7.17 -6.51 9.70
C SER A 113 6.91 -6.24 8.22
N ALA A 114 6.68 -4.98 7.87
CA ALA A 114 6.58 -4.52 6.50
C ALA A 114 7.96 -4.06 6.01
N PHE A 115 8.35 -4.54 4.83
CA PHE A 115 9.54 -4.11 4.12
C PHE A 115 9.08 -3.22 2.97
N ILE A 116 9.43 -1.93 3.04
CA ILE A 116 9.17 -0.94 2.00
C ILE A 116 10.47 -0.76 1.23
N GLN A 117 10.45 -0.99 -0.07
CA GLN A 117 11.61 -0.83 -0.94
C GLN A 117 11.36 0.29 -1.93
N GLU A 118 12.30 1.20 -2.05
CA GLU A 118 12.23 2.35 -2.95
C GLU A 118 13.56 2.50 -3.70
N ILE A 119 13.50 3.05 -4.91
CA ILE A 119 14.71 3.55 -5.57
C ILE A 119 14.60 5.07 -5.64
N GLU A 120 15.51 5.74 -4.93
CA GLU A 120 15.59 7.19 -4.78
C GLU A 120 17.07 7.58 -4.89
N ASP A 121 17.37 8.66 -5.62
CA ASP A 121 18.74 9.15 -5.83
C ASP A 121 19.77 8.08 -6.23
N GLU A 122 19.36 7.18 -7.14
CA GLU A 122 20.18 6.06 -7.61
C GLU A 122 20.55 5.02 -6.53
N GLU A 123 19.94 5.04 -5.36
CA GLU A 123 20.12 4.03 -4.32
C GLU A 123 18.89 3.15 -4.19
N CYS A 124 19.10 1.88 -3.87
CA CYS A 124 18.06 1.00 -3.37
C CYS A 124 17.93 1.26 -1.87
N VAL A 125 16.75 1.68 -1.43
CA VAL A 125 16.45 1.97 -0.03
C VAL A 125 15.42 0.95 0.46
N VAL A 126 15.71 0.29 1.59
CA VAL A 126 14.79 -0.63 2.24
C VAL A 126 14.54 -0.18 3.67
N GLN A 127 13.29 0.18 3.94
CA GLN A 127 12.79 0.56 5.25
C GLN A 127 11.96 -0.58 5.85
N ILE A 128 12.18 -0.85 7.13
CA ILE A 128 11.49 -1.92 7.86
C ILE A 128 10.60 -1.30 8.93
N TYR A 129 9.31 -1.56 8.83
CA TYR A 129 8.30 -1.11 9.78
C TYR A 129 7.73 -2.27 10.60
N THR A 130 7.60 -2.07 11.90
CA THR A 130 6.91 -2.98 12.81
C THR A 130 5.90 -2.19 13.63
N ASN A 131 4.63 -2.62 13.64
CA ASN A 131 3.54 -1.92 14.33
C ASN A 131 3.54 -0.41 14.01
N ASP A 132 3.57 -0.08 12.71
CA ASP A 132 3.58 1.29 12.17
C ASP A 132 4.77 2.17 12.60
N THR A 133 5.80 1.57 13.22
CA THR A 133 7.03 2.26 13.63
C THR A 133 8.18 1.87 12.71
N LEU A 134 8.93 2.85 12.20
CA LEU A 134 10.16 2.62 11.46
C LEU A 134 11.24 2.08 12.41
N ILE A 135 11.75 0.89 12.13
CA ILE A 135 12.75 0.20 12.96
C ILE A 135 14.16 0.37 12.40
N LYS A 136 14.29 0.30 11.07
CA LYS A 136 15.59 0.34 10.41
C LYS A 136 15.45 0.78 8.96
N THR A 137 16.47 1.49 8.48
CA THR A 137 16.68 1.82 7.07
C THR A 137 18.01 1.23 6.63
N TYR A 138 18.03 0.64 5.45
CA TYR A 138 19.22 0.19 4.74
C TYR A 138 19.23 0.85 3.36
N ASN A 139 20.40 1.25 2.89
CA ASN A 139 20.57 1.81 1.56
C ASN A 139 21.91 1.36 0.96
N ALA A 140 21.92 1.11 -0.34
CA ALA A 140 23.11 0.86 -1.14
C ALA A 140 22.78 1.01 -2.62
N ILE A 141 23.81 1.17 -3.45
CA ILE A 141 23.66 1.32 -4.90
C ILE A 141 23.18 0.02 -5.56
N ASP A 142 23.68 -1.13 -5.09
CA ASP A 142 23.31 -2.44 -5.61
C ASP A 142 22.22 -3.10 -4.75
N PRO A 143 21.11 -3.59 -5.35
CA PRO A 143 20.06 -4.25 -4.58
C PRO A 143 20.54 -5.47 -3.80
N ASN A 144 21.50 -6.25 -4.32
CA ASN A 144 22.04 -7.40 -3.60
C ASN A 144 22.85 -6.95 -2.39
N GLU A 145 23.59 -5.84 -2.49
CA GLU A 145 24.31 -5.27 -1.35
C GLU A 145 23.36 -4.87 -0.22
N VAL A 146 22.26 -4.18 -0.52
CA VAL A 146 21.25 -3.84 0.49
C VAL A 146 20.71 -5.08 1.18
N TRP A 147 20.35 -6.11 0.42
CA TRP A 147 19.79 -7.34 0.95
C TRP A 147 20.81 -8.19 1.72
N LEU A 148 22.10 -8.10 1.37
CA LEU A 148 23.20 -8.64 2.17
C LEU A 148 23.32 -7.92 3.51
N CYS A 149 23.25 -6.58 3.55
CA CYS A 149 23.29 -5.79 4.79
C CYS A 149 22.10 -6.07 5.72
N ILE A 150 20.91 -6.33 5.15
CA ILE A 150 19.73 -6.73 5.91
C ILE A 150 19.96 -8.11 6.57
N GLY A 151 20.72 -9.00 5.93
CA GLY A 151 21.06 -10.32 6.47
C GLY A 151 19.87 -11.25 6.63
N ARG A 152 18.80 -11.06 5.84
CA ARG A 152 17.57 -11.86 5.85
C ARG A 152 17.21 -12.32 4.45
N LEU A 153 16.38 -13.36 4.37
CA LEU A 153 15.91 -13.94 3.11
C LEU A 153 17.06 -14.36 2.17
N PRO A 154 18.09 -15.08 2.66
CA PRO A 154 19.33 -15.33 1.92
C PRO A 154 19.15 -16.16 0.63
N ASN A 155 18.00 -16.82 0.48
CA ASN A 155 17.68 -17.65 -0.69
C ASN A 155 17.29 -16.81 -1.93
N TYR A 156 17.18 -15.49 -1.79
CA TYR A 156 16.80 -14.59 -2.88
C TYR A 156 17.91 -13.56 -3.13
N SER A 157 18.27 -13.36 -4.40
CA SER A 157 19.10 -12.23 -4.81
C SER A 157 18.31 -10.93 -4.67
N GLY A 158 18.96 -9.86 -4.24
CA GLY A 158 18.35 -8.54 -4.06
C GLY A 158 17.54 -8.05 -5.27
N LYS A 159 18.05 -8.28 -6.48
CA LYS A 159 17.34 -7.92 -7.72
C LYS A 159 15.96 -8.56 -7.87
N LYS A 160 15.75 -9.79 -7.36
CA LYS A 160 14.45 -10.49 -7.46
C LYS A 160 13.35 -9.81 -6.63
N PHE A 161 13.71 -8.99 -5.65
CA PHE A 161 12.75 -8.20 -4.89
C PHE A 161 12.26 -6.96 -5.64
N LEU A 162 12.87 -6.64 -6.80
CA LEU A 162 12.52 -5.52 -7.65
C LEU A 162 11.56 -5.89 -8.81
N GLY A 163 11.16 -7.16 -8.93
CA GLY A 163 10.38 -7.68 -10.06
C GLY A 163 11.21 -8.56 -10.97
#